data_AF-A0A521KJI7-F1
#
_entry.id   AF-A0A521KJI7-F1
#
_cell.length_a   1.000
_cell.length_b   1.000
_cell.length_c   1.000
_cell.angle_alpha   90.00
_cell.angle_beta   90.00
_cell.angle_gamma   90.00
#
_symmetry.space_group_name_H-M   'P 1'
#
loop_
_entity.id
_entity.type
_entity.pdbx_description
1 polymer ?
#
loop_
_entity_poly.entity_id
_entity_poly.type
_entity_poly.pdbx_seq_one_letter_code
_entity_poly.pdbx_strand_id
1 'polypeptide(L)'
;ELATELAAITHPPLAVVGLGFGPDGARAVPRGFGALVCGGEKLALLGCQWDSAIFDGRAPREHALVRCMYGGVLAPQAALRSDDELVATARADLRALLGIEAAPAFTRVARWERAIPQYDMGHRERRARIEGAVERSFGLYLCGNATSGVAFARAGFSGLLAGEKAARGLAQR
;
A
#
# COMPACT_ATOMS: atom_id res chain seq x y z
N GLU A 1 -12.60 -17.69 -18.64
CA GLU A 1 -13.18 -16.33 -18.64
C GLU A 1 -12.90 -15.58 -17.33
N LEU A 2 -13.51 -15.97 -16.19
CA LEU A 2 -13.32 -15.29 -14.90
C LEU A 2 -11.84 -15.10 -14.49
N ALA A 3 -11.04 -16.17 -14.56
CA ALA A 3 -9.61 -16.10 -14.23
C ALA A 3 -8.85 -15.09 -15.12
N THR A 4 -9.18 -15.03 -16.41
CA THR A 4 -8.57 -14.09 -17.37
C THR A 4 -8.90 -12.65 -17.02
N GLU A 5 -10.17 -12.35 -16.69
CA GLU A 5 -10.59 -11.01 -16.31
C GLU A 5 -9.93 -10.54 -15.01
N LEU A 6 -9.80 -11.44 -14.03
CA LEU A 6 -9.12 -11.16 -12.75
C LEU A 6 -7.61 -10.96 -12.95
N ALA A 7 -6.96 -11.79 -13.76
CA ALA A 7 -5.52 -11.71 -14.02
C ALA A 7 -5.13 -10.41 -14.72
N ALA A 8 -6.02 -9.86 -15.54
CA ALA A 8 -5.80 -8.62 -16.27
C ALA A 8 -5.99 -7.34 -15.43
N ILE A 9 -6.28 -7.43 -14.12
CA ILE A 9 -6.27 -6.28 -13.21
C ILE A 9 -4.82 -5.98 -12.82
N THR A 10 -4.33 -4.81 -13.23
CA THR A 10 -2.96 -4.36 -12.97
C THR A 10 -2.70 -4.17 -11.48
N HIS A 11 -1.53 -4.61 -11.01
CA HIS A 11 -1.06 -4.38 -9.65
C HIS A 11 0.41 -3.92 -9.73
N PRO A 12 0.69 -2.60 -9.71
CA PRO A 12 2.06 -2.12 -9.65
C PRO A 12 2.75 -2.56 -8.36
N PRO A 13 4.08 -2.76 -8.39
CA PRO A 13 4.85 -3.05 -7.21
C PRO A 13 4.97 -1.81 -6.30
N LEU A 14 5.10 -2.05 -5.00
CA LEU A 14 5.34 -1.02 -3.99
C LEU A 14 6.37 -1.53 -2.98
N ALA A 15 7.33 -0.68 -2.64
CA ALA A 15 8.24 -0.89 -1.52
C ALA A 15 7.94 0.11 -0.41
N VAL A 16 8.09 -0.36 0.81
CA VAL A 16 7.94 0.40 2.04
C VAL A 16 9.24 0.32 2.82
N VAL A 17 9.82 1.46 3.14
CA VAL A 17 11.06 1.58 3.91
C VAL A 17 10.73 2.26 5.25
N GLY A 18 10.82 1.51 6.34
CA GLY A 18 10.75 2.04 7.70
C GLY A 18 12.13 2.47 8.18
N LEU A 19 12.25 3.69 8.68
CA LEU A 19 13.46 4.27 9.26
C LEU A 19 13.17 4.76 10.67
N GLY A 20 13.88 4.22 11.65
CA GLY A 20 13.84 4.67 13.03
C GLY A 20 15.00 5.61 13.32
N PHE A 21 14.71 6.78 13.88
CA PHE A 21 15.69 7.79 14.23
C PHE A 21 15.77 7.97 15.74
N GLY A 22 16.99 8.15 16.25
CA GLY A 22 17.23 8.60 17.62
C GLY A 22 16.80 10.05 17.85
N PRO A 23 17.03 10.59 19.07
CA PRO A 23 16.57 11.92 19.46
C PRO A 23 16.93 13.05 18.49
N ASP A 24 18.13 13.04 17.91
CA ASP A 24 18.56 14.09 17.00
C ASP A 24 17.75 14.10 15.69
N GLY A 25 17.51 12.93 15.10
CA GLY A 25 16.67 12.83 13.90
C GLY A 25 15.19 13.03 14.19
N ALA A 26 14.73 12.60 15.37
CA ALA A 26 13.34 12.75 15.79
C ALA A 26 12.89 14.22 15.90
N ARG A 27 13.80 15.13 16.27
CA ARG A 27 13.52 16.58 16.36
C ARG A 27 13.14 17.22 15.02
N ALA A 28 13.60 16.65 13.91
CA ALA A 28 13.30 17.12 12.56
C ALA A 28 12.01 16.53 11.99
N VAL A 29 11.40 15.54 12.65
CA VAL A 29 10.11 14.97 12.24
C VAL A 29 8.97 15.84 12.79
N PRO A 30 8.12 16.44 11.92
CA PRO A 30 7.01 17.27 12.40
C PRO A 30 5.91 16.45 13.09
N ARG A 31 5.04 17.14 13.82
CA ARG A 31 3.78 16.55 14.30
C ARG A 31 2.77 16.55 13.16
N GLY A 32 2.22 15.38 12.87
CA GLY A 32 1.23 15.20 11.82
C GLY A 32 1.19 13.78 11.30
N PHE A 33 0.45 13.58 10.21
CA PHE A 33 0.32 12.26 9.59
C PHE A 33 1.52 11.90 8.72
N GLY A 34 2.04 12.86 7.96
CA GLY A 34 3.07 12.61 6.96
C GLY A 34 3.00 13.59 5.82
N ALA A 35 3.64 13.23 4.71
CA ALA A 35 3.68 14.03 3.49
C ALA A 35 3.46 13.17 2.25
N LEU A 36 2.83 13.75 1.24
CA LEU A 36 2.75 13.21 -0.11
C LEU A 36 3.63 14.05 -1.03
N VAL A 37 4.27 13.40 -1.99
CA VAL A 37 5.11 14.07 -2.98
C VAL A 37 4.36 14.06 -4.32
N CYS A 38 4.20 15.25 -4.90
CA CYS A 38 3.58 15.39 -6.22
C CYS A 38 4.49 14.82 -7.32
N GLY A 39 3.88 14.30 -8.38
CA GLY A 39 4.64 13.85 -9.55
C GLY A 39 5.43 15.01 -10.19
N GLY A 40 6.66 14.75 -10.60
CA GLY A 40 7.57 15.74 -11.20
C GLY A 40 8.54 16.39 -10.22
N GLU A 41 8.36 16.20 -8.91
CA GLU A 41 9.34 16.59 -7.90
C GLU A 41 10.63 15.77 -8.01
N LYS A 42 11.73 16.31 -7.48
CA LYS A 42 13.06 15.67 -7.53
C LYS A 42 13.25 14.50 -6.56
N LEU A 43 12.21 14.15 -5.80
CA LEU A 43 12.24 13.06 -4.83
C LEU A 43 11.77 11.76 -5.48
N ALA A 44 12.43 10.65 -5.15
CA ALA A 44 11.95 9.33 -5.58
C ALA A 44 10.75 8.85 -4.74
N LEU A 45 10.57 9.46 -3.57
CA LEU A 45 9.50 9.21 -2.61
C LEU A 45 8.12 9.49 -3.21
N LEU A 46 7.17 8.56 -3.06
CA LEU A 46 5.75 8.82 -3.33
C LEU A 46 5.08 9.60 -2.19
N GLY A 47 5.49 9.25 -0.97
CA GLY A 47 5.04 9.87 0.27
C GLY A 47 5.64 9.15 1.46
N CYS A 48 5.56 9.77 2.63
CA CYS A 48 5.96 9.18 3.90
C CYS A 48 4.89 9.39 4.97
N GLN A 49 4.86 8.47 5.94
CA GLN A 49 4.05 8.59 7.15
C GLN A 49 4.96 8.66 8.37
N TRP A 50 4.62 9.52 9.32
CA TRP A 50 5.36 9.68 10.58
C TRP A 50 4.68 8.81 11.64
N ASP A 51 4.89 7.50 11.54
CA ASP A 51 4.15 6.46 12.29
C ASP A 51 4.13 6.72 13.80
N SER A 52 5.26 7.14 14.40
CA SER A 52 5.34 7.46 15.83
C SER A 52 4.70 8.79 16.24
N ALA A 53 4.40 9.67 15.27
CA ALA A 53 3.62 10.88 15.51
C ALA A 53 2.11 10.63 15.39
N ILE A 54 1.70 9.57 14.67
CA ILE A 54 0.29 9.15 14.54
C ILE A 54 -0.12 8.24 15.69
N PHE A 55 0.73 7.28 16.06
CA PHE A 55 0.39 6.24 17.03
C PHE A 55 1.47 6.12 18.11
N ASP A 56 1.05 6.34 19.36
CA ASP A 56 1.91 6.15 20.53
C ASP A 56 2.42 4.71 20.61
N GLY A 57 3.66 4.53 21.08
CA GLY A 57 4.30 3.22 21.24
C GLY A 57 4.85 2.59 19.96
N ARG A 58 4.81 3.29 18.81
CA ARG A 58 5.45 2.82 17.56
C ARG A 58 6.96 3.06 17.49
N ALA A 59 7.51 3.85 18.41
CA ALA A 59 8.95 4.04 18.59
C ALA A 59 9.26 4.18 20.10
N PRO A 60 10.51 3.93 20.54
CA PRO A 60 10.96 4.28 21.88
C PRO A 60 10.73 5.77 22.19
N ARG A 61 10.75 6.14 23.48
CA ARG A 61 10.64 7.55 23.89
C ARG A 61 11.73 8.37 23.22
N GLU A 62 11.37 9.58 22.78
CA GLU A 62 12.27 10.53 22.08
C GLU A 62 12.79 10.02 20.72
N HIS A 63 12.32 8.88 20.22
CA HIS A 63 12.64 8.38 18.89
C HIS A 63 11.49 8.66 17.93
N ALA A 64 11.81 8.63 16.63
CA ALA A 64 10.81 8.72 15.57
C ALA A 64 10.86 7.51 14.66
N LEU A 65 9.70 7.04 14.20
CA LEU A 65 9.58 6.05 13.13
C LEU A 65 8.91 6.72 11.92
N VAL A 66 9.62 6.73 10.80
CA VAL A 66 9.12 7.25 9.51
C VAL A 66 9.05 6.13 8.50
N ARG A 67 7.96 6.06 7.75
CA ARG A 67 7.71 5.05 6.72
C ARG A 67 7.59 5.69 5.36
N CYS A 68 8.56 5.43 4.49
CA CYS A 68 8.63 5.93 3.13
C CYS A 68 8.09 4.90 2.13
N MET A 69 7.42 5.37 1.07
CA MET A 69 6.81 4.53 0.04
C MET A 69 7.41 4.83 -1.34
N TYR A 70 7.77 3.78 -2.07
CA TYR A 70 8.43 3.83 -3.38
C TYR A 70 7.78 2.88 -4.37
N GLY A 71 7.79 3.22 -5.66
CA GLY A 71 7.24 2.38 -6.72
C GLY A 71 5.94 2.94 -7.30
N GLY A 72 4.89 2.13 -7.25
CA GLY A 72 3.58 2.48 -7.80
C GLY A 72 3.57 2.51 -9.32
N VAL A 73 2.49 3.03 -9.89
CA VAL A 73 2.30 3.08 -11.35
C VAL A 73 3.36 3.94 -12.04
N LEU A 74 3.78 5.04 -11.42
CA LEU A 74 4.66 6.03 -12.03
C LEU A 74 6.12 5.57 -12.11
N ALA A 75 6.59 4.75 -11.17
CA ALA A 75 7.98 4.32 -11.11
C ALA A 75 8.12 2.87 -10.58
N PRO A 76 7.51 1.85 -11.22
CA PRO A 76 7.43 0.50 -10.68
C PRO A 76 8.80 -0.12 -10.37
N GLN A 77 9.82 0.19 -11.18
CA GLN A 77 11.19 -0.29 -10.97
C GLN A 77 11.83 0.24 -9.68
N ALA A 78 11.38 1.39 -9.16
CA ALA A 78 11.89 1.93 -7.90
C ALA A 78 11.60 0.99 -6.72
N ALA A 79 10.45 0.30 -6.72
CA ALA A 79 10.12 -0.67 -5.68
C ALA A 79 10.99 -1.94 -5.73
N LEU A 80 11.59 -2.24 -6.88
CA LEU A 80 12.33 -3.49 -7.13
C LEU A 80 13.84 -3.36 -6.92
N ARG A 81 14.32 -2.16 -6.54
CA ARG A 81 15.72 -1.94 -6.13
C ARG A 81 16.07 -2.76 -4.89
N SER A 82 17.37 -2.99 -4.68
CA SER A 82 17.88 -3.70 -3.49
C SER A 82 17.53 -2.96 -2.18
N ASP A 83 17.61 -3.68 -1.05
CA ASP A 83 17.30 -3.10 0.26
C ASP A 83 18.21 -1.90 0.57
N ASP A 84 19.51 -2.04 0.28
CA ASP A 84 20.50 -1.00 0.53
C ASP A 84 20.24 0.25 -0.32
N GLU A 85 19.90 0.08 -1.61
CA GLU A 85 19.54 1.18 -2.49
C GLU A 85 18.27 1.91 -2.04
N LEU A 86 17.25 1.15 -1.60
CA LEU A 86 16.01 1.72 -1.08
C LEU A 86 16.24 2.49 0.23
N VAL A 87 17.04 1.94 1.15
CA VAL A 87 17.41 2.62 2.39
C VAL A 87 18.23 3.88 2.11
N ALA A 88 19.20 3.81 1.20
CA ALA A 88 20.00 4.97 0.80
C ALA A 88 19.12 6.06 0.15
N THR A 89 18.20 5.67 -0.74
CA THR A 89 17.24 6.58 -1.37
C THR A 89 16.33 7.23 -0.32
N ALA A 90 15.80 6.44 0.63
CA ALA A 90 14.95 6.96 1.70
C ALA A 90 15.66 7.94 2.63
N ARG A 91 16.93 7.69 2.94
CA ARG A 91 17.74 8.64 3.70
C ARG A 91 17.95 9.95 2.93
N ALA A 92 18.25 9.87 1.64
CA ALA A 92 18.44 11.05 0.79
C ALA A 92 17.14 11.88 0.65
N ASP A 93 16.01 11.22 0.42
CA ASP A 93 14.71 11.90 0.31
C ASP A 93 14.29 12.53 1.64
N LEU A 94 14.47 11.84 2.78
CA LEU A 94 14.13 12.40 4.10
C LEU A 94 15.06 13.55 4.51
N ARG A 95 16.33 13.51 4.11
CA ARG A 95 17.22 14.66 4.24
C ARG A 95 16.68 15.85 3.44
N ALA A 96 16.35 15.64 2.17
CA ALA A 96 15.86 16.72 1.31
C ALA A 96 14.49 17.26 1.75
N LEU A 97 13.60 16.40 2.24
CA LEU A 97 12.23 16.76 2.63
C LEU A 97 12.15 17.34 4.04
N LEU A 98 12.86 16.76 5.01
CA LEU A 98 12.72 17.07 6.45
C LEU A 98 14.01 17.60 7.09
N GLY A 99 15.14 17.61 6.37
CA GLY A 99 16.43 18.04 6.92
C GLY A 99 17.05 17.04 7.91
N ILE A 100 16.65 15.77 7.88
CA ILE A 100 17.20 14.76 8.79
C ILE A 100 18.61 14.36 8.35
N GLU A 101 19.63 14.82 9.08
CA GLU A 101 21.02 14.45 8.83
C GLU A 101 21.48 13.19 9.60
N ALA A 102 20.79 12.87 10.70
CA ALA A 102 21.13 11.73 11.54
C ALA A 102 20.98 10.40 10.79
N ALA A 103 21.89 9.45 11.03
CA ALA A 103 21.74 8.10 10.54
C ALA A 103 20.56 7.40 11.26
N PRO A 104 19.77 6.57 10.55
CA PRO A 104 18.73 5.78 11.20
C PRO A 104 19.37 4.73 12.12
N ALA A 105 18.83 4.57 13.32
CA ALA A 105 19.18 3.51 14.27
C ALA A 105 18.48 2.18 13.94
N PHE A 106 17.44 2.23 13.09
CA PHE A 106 16.68 1.07 12.65
C PHE A 106 16.26 1.25 11.19
N THR A 107 16.36 0.18 10.41
CA THR A 107 15.84 0.14 9.04
C THR A 107 15.09 -1.16 8.79
N ARG A 108 14.00 -1.09 8.02
CA ARG A 108 13.25 -2.27 7.57
C ARG A 108 12.65 -2.01 6.20
N VAL A 109 12.93 -2.89 5.25
CA VAL A 109 12.30 -2.88 3.93
C VAL A 109 11.25 -3.97 3.84
N ALA A 110 10.10 -3.64 3.25
CA ALA A 110 9.07 -4.58 2.86
C ALA A 110 8.64 -4.29 1.42
N ARG A 111 8.40 -5.33 0.62
CA ARG A 111 8.00 -5.21 -0.79
C ARG A 111 6.76 -6.03 -1.10
N TRP A 112 5.96 -5.48 -1.99
CA TRP A 112 4.82 -6.14 -2.60
C TRP A 112 4.96 -6.00 -4.11
N GLU A 113 5.25 -7.10 -4.81
CA GLU A 113 5.35 -7.09 -6.28
C GLU A 113 4.01 -6.76 -6.95
N ARG A 114 2.91 -7.16 -6.30
CA ARG A 114 1.54 -6.84 -6.69
C ARG A 114 0.84 -6.14 -5.52
N ALA A 115 0.98 -4.81 -5.44
CA ALA A 115 0.54 -4.05 -4.28
C ALA A 115 -0.95 -3.67 -4.35
N ILE A 116 -1.27 -2.52 -4.95
CA ILE A 116 -2.62 -1.95 -4.95
C ILE A 116 -3.26 -2.20 -6.32
N PRO A 117 -4.41 -2.90 -6.44
CA PRO A 117 -5.09 -3.08 -7.72
C PRO A 117 -5.44 -1.72 -8.33
N GLN A 118 -5.21 -1.57 -9.64
CA GLN A 118 -5.55 -0.36 -10.37
C GLN A 118 -6.92 -0.49 -11.03
N TYR A 119 -7.76 0.52 -10.81
CA TYR A 119 -9.07 0.63 -11.44
C TYR A 119 -8.95 1.52 -12.67
N ASP A 120 -8.20 1.02 -13.64
CA ASP A 120 -7.92 1.73 -14.90
C ASP A 120 -9.20 1.93 -15.72
N MET A 121 -9.10 2.72 -16.80
CA MET A 121 -10.18 2.84 -17.77
C MET A 121 -10.66 1.46 -18.23
N GLY A 122 -11.97 1.24 -18.22
CA GLY A 122 -12.57 -0.06 -18.53
C GLY A 122 -12.79 -0.98 -17.32
N HIS A 123 -12.39 -0.56 -16.10
CA HIS A 123 -12.54 -1.40 -14.90
C HIS A 123 -14.01 -1.72 -14.58
N ARG A 124 -14.94 -0.80 -14.85
CA ARG A 124 -16.38 -1.01 -14.60
C ARG A 124 -16.94 -2.13 -15.47
N GLU A 125 -16.58 -2.14 -16.76
CA GLU A 125 -16.98 -3.13 -17.74
C GLU A 125 -16.34 -4.48 -17.43
N ARG A 126 -15.05 -4.47 -17.04
CA ARG A 126 -14.35 -5.66 -16.54
C ARG A 126 -15.06 -6.24 -15.33
N ARG A 127 -15.44 -5.41 -14.35
CA ARG A 127 -16.19 -5.83 -13.17
C ARG A 127 -17.53 -6.47 -13.55
N ALA A 128 -18.28 -5.89 -14.49
CA ALA A 128 -19.53 -6.48 -14.96
C ALA A 128 -19.34 -7.87 -15.58
N ARG A 129 -18.28 -8.07 -16.39
CA ARG A 129 -17.94 -9.40 -16.93
C ARG A 129 -17.56 -10.40 -15.84
N ILE A 130 -16.78 -9.97 -14.85
CA ILE A 130 -16.42 -10.77 -13.68
C ILE A 130 -17.68 -11.21 -12.92
N GLU A 131 -18.59 -10.26 -12.62
CA GLU A 131 -19.83 -10.54 -11.89
C GLU A 131 -20.71 -11.53 -12.64
N GLY A 132 -20.92 -11.32 -13.95
CA GLY A 132 -21.68 -12.26 -14.77
C GLY A 132 -21.05 -13.66 -14.83
N ALA A 133 -19.72 -13.76 -14.87
CA ALA A 133 -19.03 -15.06 -14.84
C ALA A 133 -19.15 -15.77 -13.49
N VAL A 134 -19.17 -15.02 -12.39
CA VAL A 134 -19.42 -15.56 -11.04
C VAL A 134 -20.85 -16.06 -10.90
N GLU A 135 -21.84 -15.31 -11.41
CA GLU A 135 -23.26 -15.72 -11.38
C GLU A 135 -23.54 -17.04 -12.11
N ARG A 136 -22.81 -17.31 -13.20
CA ARG A 136 -22.87 -18.58 -13.94
C ARG A 136 -22.17 -19.74 -13.23
N SER A 137 -21.40 -19.46 -12.17
CA SER A 137 -20.57 -20.44 -11.47
C SER A 137 -21.24 -20.86 -10.15
N PHE A 138 -21.87 -22.03 -10.15
CA PHE A 138 -22.60 -22.50 -8.96
C PHE A 138 -21.69 -22.68 -7.74
N GLY A 139 -22.07 -22.07 -6.62
CA GLY A 139 -21.33 -22.16 -5.35
C GLY A 139 -20.06 -21.30 -5.29
N LEU A 140 -19.80 -20.45 -6.29
CA LEU A 140 -18.68 -19.52 -6.28
C LEU A 140 -19.14 -18.13 -5.82
N TYR A 141 -18.41 -17.55 -4.88
CA TYR A 141 -18.61 -16.19 -4.39
C TYR A 141 -17.29 -15.44 -4.43
N LEU A 142 -17.30 -14.23 -4.97
CA LEU A 142 -16.11 -13.38 -5.08
C LEU A 142 -16.21 -12.18 -4.15
N CYS A 143 -15.12 -11.87 -3.46
CA CYS A 143 -14.95 -10.67 -2.65
C CYS A 143 -13.50 -10.18 -2.73
N GLY A 144 -13.24 -8.98 -2.21
CA GLY A 144 -11.89 -8.44 -2.07
C GLY A 144 -11.65 -7.12 -2.78
N ASN A 145 -10.43 -6.62 -2.62
CA ASN A 145 -10.02 -5.28 -3.00
C ASN A 145 -9.89 -5.07 -4.52
N ALA A 146 -9.81 -6.14 -5.31
CA ALA A 146 -9.68 -6.04 -6.76
C ALA A 146 -10.99 -5.65 -7.47
N THR A 147 -12.15 -5.84 -6.83
CA THR A 147 -13.47 -5.60 -7.45
C THR A 147 -14.44 -4.80 -6.57
N SER A 148 -14.20 -4.70 -5.27
CA SER A 148 -15.19 -4.15 -4.30
C SER A 148 -14.75 -2.86 -3.59
N GLY A 149 -13.62 -2.30 -4.02
CA GLY A 149 -12.98 -1.13 -3.41
C GLY A 149 -11.67 -1.48 -2.71
N VAL A 150 -10.63 -0.69 -2.95
CA VAL A 150 -9.27 -0.93 -2.46
C VAL A 150 -9.15 -0.84 -0.93
N ALA A 151 -9.89 0.08 -0.32
CA ALA A 151 -9.79 0.39 1.10
C ALA A 151 -10.08 -0.84 1.98
N PHE A 152 -9.33 -0.98 3.08
CA PHE A 152 -9.45 -2.11 4.01
C PHE A 152 -10.90 -2.36 4.44
N ALA A 153 -11.61 -1.32 4.89
CA ALA A 153 -13.00 -1.44 5.33
C ALA A 153 -13.94 -1.93 4.21
N ARG A 154 -13.73 -1.49 2.97
CA ARG A 154 -14.53 -1.91 1.81
C ARG A 154 -14.25 -3.36 1.44
N ALA A 155 -12.98 -3.75 1.38
CA ALA A 155 -12.59 -5.12 1.10
C ALA A 155 -13.11 -6.08 2.20
N GLY A 156 -12.95 -5.72 3.48
CA GLY A 156 -13.48 -6.49 4.61
C GLY A 156 -15.00 -6.63 4.56
N PHE A 157 -15.72 -5.54 4.32
CA PHE A 157 -17.18 -5.57 4.18
C PHE A 157 -17.65 -6.44 3.01
N SER A 158 -16.92 -6.42 1.88
CA SER A 158 -17.23 -7.30 0.74
C SER A 158 -17.11 -8.79 1.11
N GLY A 159 -16.17 -9.15 1.99
CA GLY A 159 -16.00 -10.50 2.50
C GLY A 159 -17.19 -10.94 3.37
N LEU A 160 -17.67 -10.06 4.26
CA LEU A 160 -18.87 -10.33 5.06
C LEU A 160 -20.08 -10.61 4.17
N LEU A 161 -20.34 -9.76 3.17
CA LEU A 161 -21.46 -9.95 2.24
C LEU A 161 -21.35 -11.25 1.43
N ALA A 162 -20.14 -11.63 0.99
CA ALA A 162 -19.93 -12.89 0.29
C ALA A 162 -20.17 -14.09 1.20
N GLY A 163 -19.72 -14.03 2.46
CA GLY A 163 -19.97 -15.07 3.46
C GLY A 163 -21.46 -15.26 3.76
N GLU A 164 -22.21 -14.17 3.94
CA GLU A 164 -23.67 -14.25 4.13
C GLU A 164 -24.40 -14.87 2.94
N LYS A 165 -24.00 -14.51 1.71
CA LYS A 165 -24.57 -15.09 0.48
C LYS A 165 -24.27 -16.59 0.39
N ALA A 166 -23.05 -16.98 0.73
CA ALA A 166 -22.65 -18.38 0.77
C ALA A 166 -23.46 -19.17 1.80
N ALA A 167 -23.61 -18.64 3.03
CA ALA A 167 -24.39 -19.28 4.08
C ALA A 167 -25.86 -19.49 3.68
N ARG A 168 -26.50 -18.46 3.09
CA ARG A 168 -27.88 -18.59 2.58
C ARG A 168 -27.99 -19.61 1.45
N GLY A 169 -27.03 -19.61 0.52
CA GLY A 169 -27.00 -20.55 -0.60
C GLY A 169 -26.79 -22.00 -0.17
N LEU A 170 -26.09 -22.24 0.94
CA LEU A 170 -25.93 -23.58 1.53
C LEU A 170 -27.19 -24.03 2.28
N ALA A 171 -27.89 -23.13 2.98
CA ALA A 171 -29.10 -23.45 3.73
C ALA A 171 -30.33 -23.75 2.85
N GLN A 172 -30.30 -23.36 1.58
CA GLN A 172 -31.36 -23.62 0.59
C GLN A 172 -31.15 -24.93 -0.18
N ARG A 173 -30.09 -25.68 0.14
CA ARG A 173 -29.82 -27.03 -0.39
C ARG A 173 -30.27 -28.08 0.61
#